data_AF-A0A7S2HMI0-F1
#
_entry.id   AF-A0A7S2HMI0-F1
#
_cell.length_a   1.000
_cell.length_b   1.000
_cell.length_c   1.000
_cell.angle_alpha   90.00
_cell.angle_beta   90.00
_cell.angle_gamma   90.00
#
_symmetry.space_group_name_H-M   'P 1'
#
loop_
_entity.id
_entity.type
_entity.pdbx_description
1 polymer ?
#
loop_
_entity_poly.entity_id
_entity_poly.type
_entity_poly.pdbx_seq_one_letter_code
_entity_poly.pdbx_strand_id
1 'polypeptide(L)'
;QGVDKHFTAGRLAHSLGLIGSAIDIDTACSASLVGVAVACQGMRIPEGNQTRIVSNKRDEDALCMGINMLMSPFSFIGLCGPSMLAKNGRCFTFDYSASGYARGDGFGGMYIKPGAGEEDFATQMSCFMGVRVNQDGRSATLTAPNGVAQQACIRESMREAGVVASQITVAECHGTGTALGDPIEVGALRGVMEPRETPLLTTSAKSNIGHQEACAGLIGLIKCCLLVMSSICAPNCHLQLLNPHLDVDGFPCFFTSEISDTRLNSNY
;
A
#
# COMPACT_ATOMS: atom_id res chain seq x y z
N GLN A 1 24.45 -1.92 21.89
CA GLN A 1 23.22 -1.18 21.53
C GLN A 1 23.00 -1.33 20.03
N GLY A 2 22.36 -2.38 19.53
CA GLY A 2 22.27 -2.55 18.07
C GLY A 2 21.58 -3.82 17.62
N VAL A 3 20.25 -3.79 17.65
CA VAL A 3 19.27 -4.55 16.83
C VAL A 3 17.84 -4.16 17.22
N ASP A 4 17.67 -3.39 18.30
CA ASP A 4 16.36 -2.97 18.75
C ASP A 4 15.69 -2.01 17.74
N LYS A 5 14.50 -2.40 17.28
CA LYS A 5 13.69 -1.66 16.31
C LYS A 5 13.36 -0.26 16.81
N HIS A 6 13.24 -0.07 18.13
CA HIS A 6 12.82 1.18 18.78
C HIS A 6 13.80 2.36 18.64
N PHE A 7 14.97 2.15 18.05
CA PHE A 7 15.95 3.21 17.82
C PHE A 7 16.10 3.57 16.35
N THR A 8 15.29 3.01 15.44
CA THR A 8 15.54 3.16 14.00
C THR A 8 15.27 4.60 13.56
N ALA A 9 14.07 5.12 13.80
CA ALA A 9 13.74 6.51 13.52
C ALA A 9 14.65 7.50 14.27
N GLY A 10 14.93 7.24 15.55
CA GLY A 10 15.77 8.12 16.38
C GLY A 10 17.23 8.18 15.90
N ARG A 11 17.82 7.05 15.46
CA ARG A 11 19.17 7.02 14.88
C ARG A 11 19.23 7.81 13.59
N LEU A 12 18.24 7.64 12.72
CA LEU A 12 18.19 8.38 11.46
C LEU A 12 18.07 9.89 11.71
N ALA A 13 17.17 10.30 12.61
CA ALA A 13 17.02 11.70 12.99
C ALA A 13 18.32 12.28 13.57
N HIS A 14 19.00 11.54 14.46
CA HIS A 14 20.30 11.94 15.01
C HIS A 14 21.37 12.07 13.91
N SER A 15 21.51 11.07 13.04
CA SER A 15 22.53 11.05 11.98
C SER A 15 22.33 12.14 10.93
N LEU A 16 21.09 12.53 10.65
CA LEU A 16 20.75 13.57 9.67
C LEU A 16 20.53 14.96 10.30
N GLY A 17 20.60 15.07 11.63
CA GLY A 17 20.31 16.32 12.35
C GLY A 17 18.85 16.78 12.28
N LEU A 18 17.91 15.85 12.06
CA LEU A 18 16.48 16.14 12.00
C LEU A 18 15.92 16.37 13.40
N ILE A 19 15.04 17.37 13.54
CA ILE A 19 14.50 17.81 14.84
C ILE A 19 12.97 17.67 14.97
N GLY A 20 12.32 17.15 13.93
CA GLY A 20 10.89 16.82 13.94
C GLY A 20 10.60 15.53 14.70
N SER A 21 9.35 15.11 14.63
CA SER A 21 8.88 13.83 15.18
C SER A 21 9.63 12.63 14.58
N ALA A 22 10.20 11.77 15.43
CA ALA A 22 10.86 10.52 15.02
C ALA A 22 10.10 9.32 15.62
N ILE A 23 9.38 8.59 14.77
CA ILE A 23 8.40 7.58 15.21
C ILE A 23 8.64 6.27 14.46
N ASP A 24 8.73 5.17 15.20
CA ASP A 24 8.66 3.81 14.67
C ASP A 24 7.21 3.29 14.75
N ILE A 25 6.70 2.72 13.66
CA ILE A 25 5.32 2.21 13.56
C ILE A 25 5.36 0.72 13.23
N ASP A 26 4.61 -0.08 14.02
CA ASP A 26 4.43 -1.51 13.78
C ASP A 26 2.95 -1.86 13.73
N THR A 27 2.43 -1.95 12.51
CA THR A 27 1.11 -2.51 12.20
C THR A 27 1.25 -3.70 11.24
N ALA A 28 2.33 -4.47 11.40
CA ALA A 28 2.72 -5.56 10.51
C ALA A 28 2.78 -5.12 9.03
N CYS A 29 2.06 -5.80 8.13
CA CYS A 29 2.13 -5.63 6.69
C CYS A 29 1.73 -4.23 6.17
N SER A 30 1.01 -3.44 6.98
CA SER A 30 0.59 -2.08 6.64
C SER A 30 1.49 -0.99 7.24
N ALA A 31 2.52 -1.35 8.02
CA ALA A 31 3.29 -0.43 8.85
C ALA A 31 3.77 0.82 8.10
N SER A 32 4.39 0.66 6.93
CA SER A 32 4.86 1.80 6.15
C SER A 32 3.74 2.68 5.60
N LEU A 33 2.59 2.13 5.19
CA LEU A 33 1.44 2.94 4.75
C LEU A 33 0.80 3.70 5.92
N VAL A 34 0.73 3.07 7.10
CA VAL A 34 0.29 3.73 8.32
C VAL A 34 1.27 4.85 8.70
N GLY A 35 2.57 4.65 8.51
CA GLY A 35 3.59 5.68 8.69
C GLY A 35 3.40 6.89 7.78
N VAL A 36 3.09 6.66 6.51
CA VAL A 36 2.70 7.73 5.57
C VAL A 36 1.42 8.43 6.04
N ALA A 37 0.40 7.69 6.47
CA ALA A 37 -0.84 8.26 6.95
C ALA A 37 -0.63 9.18 8.18
N VAL A 38 0.16 8.73 9.14
CA VAL A 38 0.53 9.50 10.34
C VAL A 38 1.29 10.78 9.95
N ALA A 39 2.25 10.68 9.03
CA ALA A 39 2.98 11.84 8.53
C ALA A 39 2.05 12.85 7.83
N CYS A 40 1.21 12.39 6.90
CA CYS A 40 0.25 13.25 6.21
C CYS A 40 -0.72 13.94 7.18
N GLN A 41 -1.20 13.24 8.21
CA GLN A 41 -2.05 13.83 9.23
C GLN A 41 -1.29 14.83 10.12
N GLY A 42 -0.02 14.58 10.43
CA GLY A 42 0.84 15.48 11.19
C GLY A 42 1.15 16.79 10.48
N MET A 43 1.38 16.73 9.16
CA MET A 43 1.70 17.91 8.32
C MET A 43 0.47 18.78 8.01
N ARG A 44 -0.75 18.23 8.11
CA ARG A 44 -1.97 19.01 7.81
C ARG A 44 -2.16 20.18 8.78
N ILE A 45 -2.56 21.31 8.22
CA ILE A 45 -3.10 22.44 8.99
C ILE A 45 -4.56 22.10 9.32
N PRO A 46 -4.95 21.98 10.58
CA PRO A 46 -6.32 21.64 10.93
C PRO A 46 -7.25 22.81 10.59
N GLU A 47 -8.35 22.52 9.91
CA GLU A 47 -9.48 23.43 9.85
C GLU A 47 -10.39 23.19 11.08
N GLY A 48 -10.58 24.22 11.92
CA GLY A 48 -11.46 24.17 13.10
C GLY A 48 -10.87 23.47 14.34
N ASN A 49 -11.74 22.90 15.18
CA ASN A 49 -11.38 22.20 16.44
C ASN A 49 -10.80 20.78 16.24
N GLN A 50 -10.16 20.52 15.10
CA GLN A 50 -9.54 19.22 14.84
C GLN A 50 -8.23 19.09 15.64
N THR A 51 -8.19 18.11 16.54
CA THR A 51 -6.99 17.80 17.32
C THR A 51 -5.91 17.24 16.41
N ARG A 52 -4.74 17.90 16.39
CA ARG A 52 -3.53 17.35 15.74
C ARG A 52 -3.07 16.15 16.55
N ILE A 53 -2.96 14.99 15.91
CA ILE A 53 -2.59 13.73 16.59
C ILE A 53 -1.11 13.77 17.03
N VAL A 54 -0.25 14.51 16.30
CA VAL A 54 1.20 14.44 16.51
C VAL A 54 1.93 15.79 16.39
N SER A 55 1.33 16.84 15.83
CA SER A 55 2.15 17.94 15.30
C SER A 55 2.73 18.86 16.38
N ASN A 56 4.04 19.08 16.33
CA ASN A 56 4.63 20.35 16.70
C ASN A 56 4.66 21.27 15.47
N LYS A 57 4.89 22.59 15.66
CA LYS A 57 5.10 23.56 14.57
C LYS A 57 6.26 23.22 13.60
N ARG A 58 6.96 22.10 13.81
CA ARG A 58 8.18 21.69 13.09
C ARG A 58 7.99 20.50 12.15
N ASP A 59 6.83 19.87 12.14
CA ASP A 59 6.53 18.75 11.24
C ASP A 59 5.94 19.31 9.93
N GLU A 60 6.69 20.19 9.26
CA GLU A 60 6.30 20.80 7.98
C GLU A 60 6.51 19.81 6.84
N ASP A 61 7.61 19.06 6.87
CA ASP A 61 7.91 17.98 5.94
C ASP A 61 8.06 16.65 6.68
N ALA A 62 8.02 15.54 5.94
CA ALA A 62 8.21 14.21 6.48
C ALA A 62 9.13 13.36 5.61
N LEU A 63 10.02 12.61 6.26
CA LEU A 63 10.73 11.49 5.66
C LEU A 63 10.07 10.19 6.13
N CYS A 64 9.30 9.56 5.25
CA CYS A 64 8.65 8.28 5.52
C CYS A 64 9.50 7.14 4.98
N MET A 65 9.77 6.14 5.80
CA MET A 65 10.61 5.00 5.40
C MET A 65 9.97 3.68 5.79
N GLY A 66 10.25 2.66 4.99
CA GLY A 66 9.85 1.29 5.23
C GLY A 66 11.08 0.40 5.14
N ILE A 67 11.23 -0.52 6.09
CA ILE A 67 12.32 -1.50 6.07
C ILE A 67 11.81 -2.87 6.52
N ASN A 68 12.24 -3.90 5.81
CA ASN A 68 12.06 -5.29 6.17
C ASN A 68 13.32 -6.08 5.80
N MET A 69 13.88 -6.80 6.76
CA MET A 69 15.06 -7.64 6.56
C MET A 69 14.88 -9.01 7.22
N LEU A 70 15.08 -10.07 6.46
CA LEU A 70 14.85 -11.48 6.79
C LEU A 70 16.12 -12.11 7.35
N MET A 71 16.54 -11.64 8.51
CA MET A 71 17.83 -12.00 9.12
C MET A 71 17.88 -13.37 9.79
N SER A 72 16.75 -14.08 9.88
CA SER A 72 16.68 -15.36 10.60
C SER A 72 15.63 -16.32 10.02
N PRO A 73 15.97 -17.62 9.87
CA PRO A 73 15.02 -18.63 9.39
C PRO A 73 13.88 -18.90 10.38
N PHE A 74 14.03 -18.59 11.67
CA PHE A 74 12.98 -18.85 12.67
C PHE A 74 11.68 -18.10 12.37
N SER A 75 11.78 -16.90 11.80
CA SER A 75 10.61 -16.13 11.37
C SER A 75 9.84 -16.81 10.23
N PHE A 76 10.52 -17.56 9.34
CA PHE A 76 9.86 -18.38 8.33
C PHE A 76 9.16 -19.58 8.96
N ILE A 77 9.83 -20.29 9.86
CA ILE A 77 9.26 -21.46 10.55
C ILE A 77 7.96 -21.10 11.28
N GLY A 78 7.93 -19.93 11.94
CA GLY A 78 6.73 -19.42 12.61
C GLY A 78 5.54 -19.21 11.67
N LEU A 79 5.78 -18.86 10.41
CA LEU A 79 4.75 -18.61 9.39
C LEU A 79 4.33 -19.89 8.63
N CYS A 80 5.13 -20.97 8.70
CA CYS A 80 4.77 -22.27 8.16
C CYS A 80 3.61 -22.92 8.92
N GLY A 81 3.60 -22.81 10.26
CA GLY A 81 2.52 -23.35 11.12
C GLY A 81 1.11 -22.91 10.71
N PRO A 82 0.84 -21.60 10.56
CA PRO A 82 -0.44 -21.09 10.06
C PRO A 82 -0.62 -21.19 8.54
N SER A 83 0.31 -21.84 7.81
CA SER A 83 0.27 -21.97 6.34
C SER A 83 0.19 -20.63 5.59
N MET A 84 0.90 -19.60 6.07
CA MET A 84 0.94 -18.28 5.42
C MET A 84 1.86 -18.23 4.21
N LEU A 85 2.86 -19.12 4.15
CA LEU A 85 3.89 -19.12 3.11
C LEU A 85 3.50 -20.01 1.92
N ALA A 86 3.69 -19.49 0.72
CA ALA A 86 3.54 -20.28 -0.50
C ALA A 86 4.68 -21.31 -0.61
N LYS A 87 4.34 -22.58 -0.88
CA LYS A 87 5.32 -23.68 -0.96
C LYS A 87 6.34 -23.49 -2.08
N ASN A 88 5.95 -22.81 -3.14
CA ASN A 88 6.75 -22.53 -4.33
C ASN A 88 7.49 -21.18 -4.24
N GLY A 89 7.39 -20.48 -3.10
CA GLY A 89 8.17 -19.28 -2.82
C GLY A 89 7.85 -18.09 -3.72
N ARG A 90 6.61 -17.96 -4.22
CA ARG A 90 6.16 -16.75 -4.96
C ARG A 90 4.78 -16.30 -4.48
N CYS A 91 4.46 -15.04 -4.72
CA CYS A 91 3.09 -14.53 -4.56
C CYS A 91 2.34 -14.77 -5.88
N PHE A 92 1.44 -15.75 -5.91
CA PHE A 92 0.58 -16.05 -7.06
C PHE A 92 -0.65 -15.14 -7.04
N THR A 93 -0.41 -13.83 -6.99
CA THR A 93 -1.43 -12.82 -6.83
C THR A 93 -2.48 -12.92 -7.94
N PHE A 94 -3.75 -13.09 -7.54
CA PHE A 94 -4.93 -13.30 -8.38
C PHE A 94 -5.01 -14.60 -9.18
N ASP A 95 -3.97 -15.44 -9.15
CA ASP A 95 -3.93 -16.70 -9.89
C ASP A 95 -4.66 -17.82 -9.13
N TYR A 96 -5.20 -18.79 -9.87
CA TYR A 96 -5.85 -19.99 -9.34
C TYR A 96 -4.96 -20.75 -8.34
N SER A 97 -3.63 -20.70 -8.53
CA SER A 97 -2.66 -21.36 -7.66
C SER A 97 -2.26 -20.56 -6.41
N ALA A 98 -2.92 -19.43 -6.14
CA ALA A 98 -2.78 -18.64 -4.92
C ALA A 98 -2.90 -19.51 -3.66
N SER A 99 -1.81 -19.65 -2.89
CA SER A 99 -1.76 -20.55 -1.73
C SER A 99 -1.02 -19.96 -0.52
N GLY A 100 -0.74 -18.66 -0.51
CA GLY A 100 0.16 -18.02 0.44
C GLY A 100 1.06 -16.99 -0.25
N TYR A 101 1.92 -16.34 0.51
CA TYR A 101 2.87 -15.36 -0.03
C TYR A 101 4.32 -15.83 0.08
N ALA A 102 5.17 -15.28 -0.79
CA ALA A 102 6.61 -15.28 -0.58
C ALA A 102 7.02 -14.09 0.25
N ARG A 103 8.00 -14.24 1.14
CA ARG A 103 8.57 -13.10 1.87
C ARG A 103 9.64 -12.42 1.02
N GLY A 104 9.83 -11.12 1.23
CA GLY A 104 10.88 -10.35 0.59
C GLY A 104 11.61 -9.43 1.56
N ASP A 105 12.89 -9.18 1.29
CA ASP A 105 13.65 -8.08 1.86
C ASP A 105 13.35 -6.80 1.11
N GLY A 106 13.27 -5.68 1.81
CA GLY A 106 12.95 -4.41 1.17
C GLY A 106 13.25 -3.20 2.04
N PHE A 107 13.72 -2.14 1.41
CA PHE A 107 13.89 -0.84 2.02
C PHE A 107 13.49 0.24 1.02
N GLY A 108 12.80 1.26 1.49
CA GLY A 108 12.43 2.42 0.69
C GLY A 108 12.23 3.65 1.56
N GLY A 109 12.25 4.81 0.92
CA GLY A 109 11.98 6.10 1.54
C GLY A 109 11.25 7.03 0.59
N MET A 110 10.39 7.88 1.14
CA MET A 110 9.75 8.98 0.45
C MET A 110 9.89 10.24 1.29
N TYR A 111 10.28 11.33 0.64
CA TYR A 111 10.19 12.66 1.22
C TYR A 111 8.88 13.30 0.79
N ILE A 112 8.10 13.75 1.76
CA ILE A 112 6.75 14.28 1.57
C ILE A 112 6.73 15.69 2.15
N LYS A 113 6.17 16.62 1.40
CA LYS A 113 5.92 18.00 1.84
C LYS A 113 4.50 18.42 1.45
N PRO A 114 3.91 19.42 2.13
CA PRO A 114 2.69 20.07 1.69
C PRO A 114 2.86 20.59 0.26
N GLY A 115 1.83 20.48 -0.57
CA GLY A 115 1.88 21.02 -1.93
C GLY A 115 2.08 22.54 -1.88
N ALA A 116 3.27 23.01 -2.26
CA ALA A 116 3.53 24.43 -2.48
C ALA A 116 3.33 24.76 -3.97
N GLY A 117 3.28 26.06 -4.28
CA GLY A 117 2.94 26.59 -5.61
C GLY A 117 3.90 26.21 -6.74
N GLU A 118 3.92 27.02 -7.80
CA GLU A 118 4.54 26.67 -9.09
C GLU A 118 6.00 26.21 -9.03
N GLU A 119 6.77 26.63 -8.03
CA GLU A 119 8.19 26.26 -7.85
C GLU A 119 8.40 24.76 -7.54
N ASP A 120 7.40 24.08 -6.98
CA ASP A 120 7.53 22.69 -6.54
C ASP A 120 7.20 21.66 -7.62
N PHE A 121 6.45 22.05 -8.66
CA PHE A 121 6.05 21.15 -9.75
C PHE A 121 7.25 20.55 -10.50
N ALA A 122 8.38 21.26 -10.55
CA ALA A 122 9.58 20.76 -11.23
C ALA A 122 10.20 19.51 -10.58
N THR A 123 9.92 19.28 -9.29
CA THR A 123 10.50 18.14 -8.53
C THR A 123 9.44 17.18 -7.98
N GLN A 124 8.16 17.50 -8.15
CA GLN A 124 7.06 16.68 -7.69
C GLN A 124 6.94 15.40 -8.54
N MET A 125 7.05 14.24 -7.89
CA MET A 125 6.81 12.94 -8.55
C MET A 125 5.32 12.59 -8.61
N SER A 126 4.56 12.91 -7.57
CA SER A 126 3.14 12.60 -7.44
C SER A 126 2.51 13.39 -6.28
N CYS A 127 1.18 13.49 -6.26
CA CYS A 127 0.43 14.09 -5.15
C CYS A 127 -0.39 13.02 -4.40
N PHE A 128 -0.40 13.11 -3.06
CA PHE A 128 -1.27 12.28 -2.23
C PHE A 128 -2.62 12.97 -2.02
N MET A 129 -3.68 12.41 -2.59
CA MET A 129 -5.02 13.00 -2.50
C MET A 129 -5.77 12.60 -1.22
N GLY A 130 -5.60 11.37 -0.74
CA GLY A 130 -6.29 10.85 0.46
C GLY A 130 -5.57 9.64 1.05
N VAL A 131 -5.66 9.47 2.36
CA VAL A 131 -5.03 8.36 3.09
C VAL A 131 -5.80 8.04 4.37
N ARG A 132 -6.29 6.81 4.47
CA ARG A 132 -7.06 6.33 5.61
C ARG A 132 -6.52 5.02 6.14
N VAL A 133 -6.74 4.85 7.44
CA VAL A 133 -6.40 3.65 8.20
C VAL A 133 -7.61 3.32 9.06
N ASN A 134 -7.99 2.05 9.08
CA ASN A 134 -8.99 1.52 9.99
C ASN A 134 -8.58 0.12 10.49
N GLN A 135 -9.49 -0.56 11.16
CA GLN A 135 -9.30 -1.91 11.64
C GLN A 135 -10.50 -2.78 11.28
N ASP A 136 -10.22 -4.06 11.03
CA ASP A 136 -11.23 -5.05 10.65
C ASP A 136 -12.21 -5.36 11.79
N GLY A 137 -11.83 -5.04 13.04
CA GLY A 137 -12.62 -5.30 14.23
C GLY A 137 -12.82 -6.79 14.46
N ARG A 138 -14.06 -7.21 14.71
CA ARG A 138 -14.40 -8.63 14.91
C ARG A 138 -14.60 -9.32 13.55
N SER A 139 -13.56 -10.02 13.10
CA SER A 139 -13.57 -10.88 11.89
C SER A 139 -13.76 -12.36 12.23
N ALA A 140 -13.78 -13.22 11.20
CA ALA A 140 -13.90 -14.68 11.36
C ALA A 140 -12.77 -15.29 12.20
N THR A 141 -11.55 -14.77 12.05
CA THR A 141 -10.39 -15.05 12.92
C THR A 141 -9.60 -13.75 13.09
N LEU A 142 -8.62 -13.72 14.01
CA LEU A 142 -7.76 -12.55 14.23
C LEU A 142 -7.00 -12.11 12.97
N THR A 143 -6.69 -13.04 12.07
CA THR A 143 -5.90 -12.80 10.85
C THR A 143 -6.74 -12.89 9.57
N ALA A 144 -8.05 -13.13 9.68
CA ALA A 144 -8.93 -13.18 8.52
C ALA A 144 -9.28 -11.74 8.09
N PRO A 145 -9.10 -11.39 6.81
CA PRO A 145 -9.43 -10.06 6.32
C PRO A 145 -10.94 -9.83 6.30
N ASN A 146 -11.35 -8.56 6.40
CA ASN A 146 -12.76 -8.15 6.37
C ASN A 146 -13.07 -7.22 5.20
N GLY A 147 -13.81 -7.72 4.21
CA GLY A 147 -14.17 -6.94 3.02
C GLY A 147 -14.99 -5.68 3.32
N VAL A 148 -15.89 -5.70 4.30
CA VAL A 148 -16.69 -4.52 4.68
C VAL A 148 -15.81 -3.43 5.29
N ALA A 149 -14.84 -3.81 6.12
CA ALA A 149 -13.87 -2.89 6.68
C ALA A 149 -12.96 -2.29 5.59
N GLN A 150 -12.51 -3.11 4.63
CA GLN A 150 -11.75 -2.62 3.47
C GLN A 150 -12.55 -1.62 2.64
N GLN A 151 -13.82 -1.93 2.32
CA GLN A 151 -14.72 -1.01 1.62
C GLN A 151 -14.87 0.32 2.36
N ALA A 152 -15.05 0.27 3.68
CA ALA A 152 -15.14 1.48 4.50
C ALA A 152 -13.86 2.31 4.39
N CYS A 153 -12.69 1.69 4.55
CA CYS A 153 -11.39 2.37 4.43
C CYS A 153 -11.22 3.06 3.06
N ILE A 154 -11.52 2.33 1.97
CA ILE A 154 -11.41 2.84 0.61
C ILE A 154 -12.38 4.01 0.39
N ARG A 155 -13.66 3.88 0.80
CA ARG A 155 -14.66 4.97 0.67
C ARG A 155 -14.24 6.21 1.44
N GLU A 156 -13.68 6.06 2.63
CA GLU A 156 -13.20 7.20 3.41
C GLU A 156 -12.01 7.88 2.74
N SER A 157 -11.08 7.11 2.16
CA SER A 157 -9.92 7.65 1.45
C SER A 157 -10.34 8.40 0.19
N MET A 158 -11.30 7.86 -0.56
CA MET A 158 -11.87 8.53 -1.73
C MET A 158 -12.62 9.81 -1.36
N ARG A 159 -13.39 9.79 -0.27
CA ARG A 159 -14.10 10.97 0.25
C ARG A 159 -13.11 12.07 0.67
N GLU A 160 -12.03 11.69 1.32
CA GLU A 160 -10.96 12.61 1.69
C GLU A 160 -10.23 13.18 0.47
N ALA A 161 -10.02 12.37 -0.56
CA ALA A 161 -9.44 12.79 -1.83
C ALA A 161 -10.40 13.61 -2.72
N GLY A 162 -11.69 13.61 -2.42
CA GLY A 162 -12.70 14.26 -3.26
C GLY A 162 -12.87 13.61 -4.64
N VAL A 163 -12.57 12.31 -4.78
CA VAL A 163 -12.63 11.59 -6.06
C VAL A 163 -13.76 10.56 -6.10
N VAL A 164 -14.27 10.30 -7.30
CA VAL A 164 -15.25 9.24 -7.56
C VAL A 164 -14.58 8.01 -8.17
N ALA A 165 -15.26 6.85 -8.12
CA ALA A 165 -14.73 5.57 -8.60
C ALA A 165 -14.23 5.60 -10.06
N SER A 166 -14.94 6.33 -10.94
CA SER A 166 -14.58 6.44 -12.36
C SER A 166 -13.28 7.22 -12.62
N GLN A 167 -12.80 7.99 -11.64
CA GLN A 167 -11.52 8.72 -11.73
C GLN A 167 -10.33 7.84 -11.30
N ILE A 168 -10.57 6.67 -10.71
CA ILE A 168 -9.52 5.74 -10.28
C ILE A 168 -9.28 4.72 -11.40
N THR A 169 -8.07 4.73 -11.94
CA THR A 169 -7.68 3.95 -13.12
C THR A 169 -6.91 2.70 -12.78
N VAL A 170 -6.11 2.74 -11.71
CA VAL A 170 -5.28 1.63 -11.24
C VAL A 170 -5.46 1.40 -9.75
N ALA A 171 -5.57 0.13 -9.36
CA ALA A 171 -5.49 -0.33 -7.97
C ALA A 171 -4.22 -1.16 -7.78
N GLU A 172 -3.26 -0.62 -7.03
CA GLU A 172 -2.15 -1.38 -6.46
C GLU A 172 -2.65 -2.04 -5.17
N CYS A 173 -2.99 -3.32 -5.29
CA CYS A 173 -3.56 -4.13 -4.22
C CYS A 173 -2.50 -4.61 -3.22
N HIS A 174 -2.99 -4.93 -2.02
CA HIS A 174 -2.28 -5.76 -1.09
C HIS A 174 -1.89 -7.09 -1.75
N GLY A 175 -2.81 -7.79 -2.44
CA GLY A 175 -2.51 -8.81 -3.45
C GLY A 175 -1.48 -9.84 -3.01
N THR A 176 -1.74 -10.54 -1.91
CA THR A 176 -0.76 -11.45 -1.31
C THR A 176 -0.63 -12.78 -2.03
N GLY A 177 -1.57 -13.12 -2.92
CA GLY A 177 -1.60 -14.45 -3.53
C GLY A 177 -2.15 -15.50 -2.57
N THR A 178 -3.07 -15.10 -1.68
CA THR A 178 -3.74 -16.03 -0.77
C THR A 178 -5.11 -16.42 -1.32
N ALA A 179 -5.47 -17.69 -1.18
CA ALA A 179 -6.75 -18.22 -1.68
C ALA A 179 -7.99 -17.49 -1.12
N LEU A 180 -7.89 -16.97 0.11
CA LEU A 180 -8.99 -16.24 0.78
C LEU A 180 -8.86 -14.72 0.64
N GLY A 181 -7.64 -14.17 0.75
CA GLY A 181 -7.43 -12.73 0.81
C GLY A 181 -7.68 -12.04 -0.52
N ASP A 182 -7.20 -12.60 -1.63
CA ASP A 182 -7.35 -11.99 -2.95
C ASP A 182 -8.84 -11.86 -3.36
N PRO A 183 -9.72 -12.88 -3.19
CA PRO A 183 -11.16 -12.72 -3.39
C PRO A 183 -11.81 -11.64 -2.53
N ILE A 184 -11.45 -11.55 -1.25
CA ILE A 184 -12.03 -10.56 -0.34
C ILE A 184 -11.61 -9.15 -0.75
N GLU A 185 -10.36 -8.95 -1.16
CA GLU A 185 -9.84 -7.67 -1.60
C GLU A 185 -10.49 -7.21 -2.91
N VAL A 186 -10.59 -8.10 -3.91
CA VAL A 186 -11.25 -7.78 -5.19
C VAL A 186 -12.74 -7.51 -4.99
N GLY A 187 -13.43 -8.28 -4.14
CA GLY A 187 -14.83 -8.03 -3.80
C GLY A 187 -15.02 -6.70 -3.05
N ALA A 188 -14.06 -6.30 -2.20
CA ALA A 188 -14.09 -4.99 -1.56
C ALA A 188 -13.91 -3.85 -2.58
N LEU A 189 -12.99 -3.99 -3.54
CA LEU A 189 -12.85 -3.03 -4.64
C LEU A 189 -14.14 -2.93 -5.44
N ARG A 190 -14.74 -4.05 -5.85
CA ARG A 190 -16.02 -4.07 -6.56
C ARG A 190 -17.10 -3.27 -5.82
N GLY A 191 -17.28 -3.53 -4.53
CA GLY A 191 -18.29 -2.86 -3.70
C GLY A 191 -18.11 -1.34 -3.54
N VAL A 192 -16.96 -0.78 -3.93
CA VAL A 192 -16.71 0.67 -3.91
C VAL A 192 -16.55 1.27 -5.31
N MET A 193 -16.11 0.48 -6.28
CA MET A 193 -15.72 0.95 -7.61
C MET A 193 -16.81 0.79 -8.68
N GLU A 194 -17.96 0.18 -8.36
CA GLU A 194 -19.12 0.11 -9.24
C GLU A 194 -20.09 1.30 -9.09
N PRO A 195 -20.81 1.69 -10.17
CA PRO A 195 -20.62 1.25 -11.55
C PRO A 195 -19.45 2.01 -12.22
N ARG A 196 -18.76 1.37 -13.17
CA ARG A 196 -17.71 1.99 -13.97
C ARG A 196 -17.75 1.51 -15.41
N GLU A 197 -17.46 2.40 -16.37
CA GLU A 197 -17.42 2.08 -17.80
C GLU A 197 -16.04 1.59 -18.25
N THR A 198 -14.99 2.21 -17.74
CA THR A 198 -13.59 1.85 -18.04
C THR A 198 -13.11 0.80 -17.04
N PRO A 199 -12.46 -0.29 -17.48
CA PRO A 199 -11.95 -1.30 -16.57
C PRO A 199 -10.98 -0.72 -15.53
N LEU A 200 -11.09 -1.16 -14.28
CA LEU A 200 -10.07 -0.89 -13.25
C LEU A 200 -8.86 -1.78 -13.53
N LEU A 201 -7.69 -1.20 -13.74
CA LEU A 201 -6.46 -1.98 -13.83
C LEU A 201 -6.03 -2.41 -12.41
N THR A 202 -5.93 -3.71 -12.15
CA THR A 202 -5.61 -4.23 -10.82
C THR A 202 -4.27 -4.96 -10.84
N THR A 203 -3.39 -4.57 -9.93
CA THR A 203 -2.00 -5.06 -9.89
C THR A 203 -1.46 -5.18 -8.48
N SER A 204 -0.36 -5.91 -8.30
CA SER A 204 0.40 -5.90 -7.05
C SER A 204 1.89 -6.14 -7.30
N ALA A 205 2.73 -5.29 -6.69
CA ALA A 205 4.19 -5.44 -6.68
C ALA A 205 4.65 -6.77 -6.07
N LYS A 206 3.84 -7.38 -5.19
CA LYS A 206 4.21 -8.62 -4.50
C LYS A 206 4.41 -9.78 -5.45
N SER A 207 3.74 -9.78 -6.59
CA SER A 207 3.98 -10.77 -7.64
C SER A 207 5.40 -10.71 -8.20
N ASN A 208 6.03 -9.53 -8.23
CA ASN A 208 7.36 -9.31 -8.80
C ASN A 208 8.50 -9.52 -7.78
N ILE A 209 8.30 -9.05 -6.53
CA ILE A 209 9.37 -8.94 -5.53
C ILE A 209 9.03 -9.58 -4.17
N GLY A 210 7.93 -10.31 -4.09
CA GLY A 210 7.44 -10.91 -2.85
C GLY A 210 6.84 -9.90 -1.88
N HIS A 211 6.37 -10.39 -0.75
CA HIS A 211 5.80 -9.59 0.32
C HIS A 211 6.90 -9.05 1.23
N GLN A 212 7.23 -7.77 1.08
CA GLN A 212 8.22 -7.07 1.92
C GLN A 212 7.65 -6.56 3.26
N GLU A 213 6.64 -7.24 3.79
CA GLU A 213 6.00 -7.02 5.10
C GLU A 213 5.87 -5.54 5.50
N ALA A 214 6.62 -5.07 6.51
CA ALA A 214 6.53 -3.70 7.00
C ALA A 214 6.83 -2.65 5.92
N CYS A 215 7.63 -2.99 4.90
CA CYS A 215 7.98 -2.14 3.76
C CYS A 215 6.99 -2.26 2.58
N ALA A 216 6.09 -3.25 2.59
CA ALA A 216 5.24 -3.57 1.44
C ALA A 216 4.34 -2.40 1.00
N GLY A 217 3.83 -1.63 1.95
CA GLY A 217 3.00 -0.46 1.68
C GLY A 217 3.75 0.64 0.92
N LEU A 218 4.95 1.01 1.38
CA LEU A 218 5.77 2.04 0.74
C LEU A 218 6.19 1.64 -0.68
N ILE A 219 6.48 0.37 -0.89
CA ILE A 219 6.91 -0.13 -2.19
C ILE A 219 5.76 -0.13 -3.19
N GLY A 220 4.54 -0.44 -2.74
CA GLY A 220 3.32 -0.22 -3.53
C GLY A 220 3.14 1.25 -3.90
N LEU A 221 3.36 2.19 -2.96
CA LEU A 221 3.31 3.63 -3.26
C LEU A 221 4.38 4.05 -4.27
N ILE A 222 5.63 3.63 -4.10
CA ILE A 222 6.72 3.93 -5.04
C ILE A 222 6.37 3.40 -6.43
N LYS A 223 5.80 2.19 -6.53
CA LYS A 223 5.30 1.65 -7.80
C LYS A 223 4.20 2.54 -8.40
N CYS A 224 3.25 3.03 -7.59
CA CYS A 224 2.23 3.95 -8.07
C CYS A 224 2.82 5.28 -8.57
N CYS A 225 3.80 5.86 -7.86
CA CYS A 225 4.51 7.07 -8.31
C CYS A 225 5.18 6.83 -9.67
N LEU A 226 5.93 5.72 -9.81
CA LEU A 226 6.58 5.35 -11.06
C LEU A 226 5.57 5.09 -12.19
N LEU A 227 4.43 4.47 -11.87
CA LEU A 227 3.34 4.22 -12.82
C LEU A 227 2.77 5.54 -13.34
N VAL A 228 2.52 6.52 -12.47
CA VAL A 228 2.04 7.85 -12.87
C VAL A 228 3.08 8.55 -13.74
N MET A 229 4.34 8.56 -13.31
CA MET A 229 5.43 9.23 -14.05
C MET A 229 5.70 8.61 -15.42
N SER A 230 5.50 7.30 -15.57
CA SER A 230 5.79 6.57 -16.82
C SER A 230 4.55 6.29 -17.67
N SER A 231 3.34 6.55 -17.15
CA SER A 231 2.07 6.09 -17.73
C SER A 231 2.02 4.58 -18.02
N ILE A 232 2.79 3.78 -17.28
CA ILE A 232 2.94 2.35 -17.52
C ILE A 232 2.68 1.55 -16.25
N CYS A 233 1.83 0.54 -16.37
CA CYS A 233 1.64 -0.47 -15.34
C CYS A 233 2.48 -1.72 -15.63
N ALA A 234 3.26 -2.13 -14.64
CA ALA A 234 3.98 -3.39 -14.67
C ALA A 234 3.02 -4.59 -14.59
N PRO A 235 3.39 -5.74 -15.17
CA PRO A 235 2.58 -6.96 -15.14
C PRO A 235 2.48 -7.57 -13.73
N ASN A 236 1.36 -8.24 -13.47
CA ASN A 236 1.25 -9.25 -12.42
C ASN A 236 2.01 -10.50 -12.86
N CYS A 237 3.16 -10.76 -12.24
CA CYS A 237 3.89 -11.99 -12.51
C CYS A 237 3.10 -13.21 -12.03
N HIS A 238 3.34 -14.35 -12.66
CA HIS A 238 2.77 -15.66 -12.27
C HIS A 238 1.26 -15.81 -12.43
N LEU A 239 0.57 -14.79 -12.96
CA LEU A 239 -0.83 -14.92 -13.37
C LEU A 239 -0.92 -15.67 -14.70
N GLN A 240 -1.51 -16.87 -14.65
CA GLN A 240 -1.73 -17.75 -15.81
C GLN A 240 -3.22 -18.08 -15.96
N LEU A 241 -3.88 -18.35 -14.84
CA LEU A 241 -5.30 -18.65 -14.78
C LEU A 241 -5.91 -17.86 -13.63
N LEU A 242 -6.89 -17.01 -13.92
CA LEU A 242 -7.53 -16.20 -12.89
C LEU A 242 -8.20 -17.09 -11.83
N ASN A 243 -8.07 -16.73 -10.56
CA ASN A 243 -8.74 -17.41 -9.48
C ASN A 243 -10.27 -17.32 -9.65
N PRO A 244 -11.01 -18.45 -9.77
CA PRO A 244 -12.44 -18.45 -10.05
C PRO A 244 -13.29 -17.91 -8.89
N HIS A 245 -12.69 -17.69 -7.71
CA HIS A 245 -13.35 -17.09 -6.56
C HIS A 245 -13.29 -15.55 -6.56
N LEU A 246 -12.54 -14.93 -7.49
CA LEU A 246 -12.57 -13.48 -7.64
C LEU A 246 -13.93 -13.04 -8.18
N ASP A 247 -14.58 -12.13 -7.47
CA ASP A 247 -15.88 -11.57 -7.86
C ASP A 247 -15.69 -10.50 -8.94
N VAL A 248 -15.49 -10.95 -10.18
CA VAL A 248 -15.23 -10.10 -11.36
C VAL A 248 -16.40 -10.06 -12.34
N ASP A 249 -17.44 -10.86 -12.11
CA ASP A 249 -18.60 -10.91 -12.99
C ASP A 249 -19.40 -9.60 -12.91
N GLY A 250 -19.63 -8.97 -14.06
CA GLY A 250 -20.27 -7.64 -14.14
C GLY A 250 -19.44 -6.48 -13.58
N PHE A 251 -18.21 -6.72 -13.09
CA PHE A 251 -17.30 -5.70 -12.60
C PHE A 251 -16.13 -5.52 -13.58
N PRO A 252 -16.12 -4.46 -14.42
CA PRO A 252 -15.02 -4.19 -15.35
C PRO A 252 -13.70 -3.98 -14.59
N CYS A 253 -12.93 -5.05 -14.49
CA CYS A 253 -11.65 -5.12 -13.80
C CYS A 253 -10.68 -5.93 -14.66
N PHE A 254 -9.44 -5.46 -14.77
CA PHE A 254 -8.44 -6.00 -15.67
C PHE A 254 -7.17 -6.33 -14.92
N PHE A 255 -6.72 -7.58 -15.02
CA PHE A 255 -5.50 -8.08 -14.39
C PHE A 255 -4.48 -8.36 -15.50
N THR A 256 -3.49 -7.47 -15.66
CA THR A 256 -2.53 -7.63 -16.75
C THR A 256 -1.38 -8.56 -16.37
N SER A 257 -1.05 -9.50 -17.26
CA SER A 257 0.18 -10.31 -17.21
C SER A 257 1.29 -9.73 -18.10
N GLU A 258 1.02 -8.63 -18.80
CA GLU A 258 1.97 -7.90 -19.65
C GLU A 258 2.05 -6.43 -19.23
N ILE A 259 3.05 -5.71 -19.76
CA ILE A 259 3.14 -4.26 -19.58
C ILE A 259 1.90 -3.61 -20.21
N SER A 260 1.25 -2.71 -19.49
CA SER A 260 0.07 -1.97 -19.96
C SER A 260 0.32 -0.47 -19.92
N ASP A 261 0.14 0.20 -21.07
CA ASP A 261 0.08 1.66 -21.15
C ASP A 261 -1.27 2.13 -20.60
N THR A 262 -1.24 2.95 -19.55
CA THR A 262 -2.46 3.49 -18.93
C THR A 262 -3.07 4.62 -19.74
N ARG A 263 -2.34 5.16 -20.73
CA ARG A 263 -2.68 6.33 -21.57
C ARG A 263 -2.98 7.59 -20.77
N LEU A 264 -2.55 7.61 -19.50
CA LEU A 264 -2.72 8.73 -18.58
C LEU A 264 -1.47 9.61 -18.63
N ASN A 265 -1.19 10.21 -19.77
CA ASN A 265 -0.15 11.22 -19.85
C ASN A 265 -0.69 12.51 -19.19
N SER A 266 -0.46 12.68 -17.88
CA SER A 266 -0.39 14.02 -17.32
C SER A 266 0.92 14.61 -17.81
N ASN A 267 0.89 15.20 -19.00
CA ASN A 267 1.94 16.10 -19.46
C ASN A 267 1.96 17.32 -18.53
N TYR A 268 2.46 17.16 -17.31
CA TYR A 268 2.35 18.08 -16.18
C TYR A 268 0.99 18.02 -15.46
#